data_AF-A0A355V4K5-F1
#
_entry.id   AF-A0A355V4K5-F1
#
_cell.length_a   1.000
_cell.length_b   1.000
_cell.length_c   1.000
_cell.angle_alpha   90.00
_cell.angle_beta   90.00
_cell.angle_gamma   90.00
#
_symmetry.space_group_name_H-M   'P 1'
#
loop_
_entity.id
_entity.type
_entity.pdbx_description
1 polymer ?
#
loop_
_entity_poly.entity_id
_entity_poly.type
_entity_poly.pdbx_seq_one_letter_code
_entity_poly.pdbx_strand_id
1 'polypeptide(L)' 'GDEIVVLMAGATTFHLQTESGDKTIELSEPGQYVIVPKGIWHTARTSAFSRVLFITPGQETQNRAL' A
#
# COMPACT_ATOMS: atom_id res chain seq x y z
N GLY A 1 -4.92 4.20 10.93
CA GLY A 1 -3.52 4.68 10.93
C GLY A 1 -3.00 4.59 9.52
N ASP A 2 -1.69 4.60 9.34
CA ASP A 2 -1.08 4.40 8.02
C ASP A 2 -1.24 2.94 7.58
N GLU A 3 -1.37 2.74 6.28
CA GLU A 3 -1.38 1.42 5.65
C GLU A 3 -0.05 1.19 4.93
N ILE A 4 0.46 -0.03 4.99
CA ILE A 4 1.64 -0.45 4.23
C ILE A 4 1.18 -1.44 3.18
N VAL A 5 1.55 -1.21 1.92
CA VAL A 5 1.29 -2.15 0.82
C VAL A 5 2.61 -2.65 0.27
N VAL A 6 2.84 -3.97 0.33
CA VAL A 6 4.07 -4.62 -0.10
C VAL A 6 3.82 -5.42 -1.37
N LEU A 7 4.67 -5.24 -2.39
CA LEU A 7 4.66 -6.06 -3.58
C LEU A 7 5.26 -7.43 -3.27
N MET A 8 4.48 -8.49 -3.47
CA MET A 8 4.89 -9.87 -3.22
C MET A 8 5.33 -10.60 -4.51
N ALA A 9 4.80 -10.18 -5.66
CA ALA A 9 5.18 -10.66 -6.99
C ALA A 9 4.58 -9.76 -8.08
N GLY A 10 5.23 -9.68 -9.24
CA GLY A 10 4.72 -8.93 -10.39
C GLY A 10 5.12 -7.44 -10.35
N ALA A 11 4.28 -6.56 -10.90
CA ALA A 11 4.51 -5.11 -10.90
C ALA A 11 3.19 -4.33 -10.83
N THR A 12 3.21 -3.16 -10.20
CA THR A 12 2.05 -2.28 -10.05
C THR A 12 2.47 -0.83 -9.82
N THR A 13 1.58 0.11 -10.12
CA THR A 13 1.78 1.54 -9.87
C THR A 13 0.70 2.05 -8.91
N PHE A 14 1.10 2.66 -7.80
CA PHE A 14 0.19 3.30 -6.85
C PHE A 14 0.07 4.80 -7.13
N HIS A 15 -1.17 5.28 -7.18
CA HIS A 15 -1.49 6.70 -7.19
C HIS A 15 -2.07 7.11 -5.85
N LEU A 16 -1.49 8.13 -5.24
CA LEU A 16 -1.89 8.69 -3.94
C LEU A 16 -2.29 10.14 -4.14
N GLN A 17 -3.46 10.55 -3.61
CA GLN A 17 -3.90 11.94 -3.61
C GLN A 17 -3.44 12.61 -2.33
N THR A 18 -2.28 13.29 -2.35
CA THR A 18 -1.71 13.94 -1.17
C THR A 18 -2.09 15.42 -1.09
N GLU A 19 -1.89 16.04 0.07
CA GLU A 19 -2.12 17.49 0.25
C GLU A 19 -1.26 18.34 -0.71
N SER A 20 -0.07 17.85 -1.07
CA SER A 20 0.85 18.49 -2.02
C SER A 20 0.55 18.14 -3.48
N GLY A 21 -0.54 17.40 -3.74
CA GLY A 21 -0.94 16.92 -5.06
C GLY A 21 -0.78 15.40 -5.25
N ASP A 22 -1.05 14.95 -6.47
CA ASP A 22 -1.01 13.52 -6.80
C ASP A 22 0.43 13.00 -6.84
N LYS A 23 0.66 11.86 -6.18
CA LYS A 23 1.93 11.14 -6.18
C LYS A 23 1.77 9.79 -6.84
N THR A 24 2.72 9.43 -7.70
CA THR A 24 2.77 8.12 -8.35
C THR A 24 4.00 7.36 -7.88
N ILE A 25 3.83 6.08 -7.52
CA ILE A 25 4.88 5.22 -6.98
C ILE A 25 4.83 3.89 -7.73
N GLU A 26 5.91 3.54 -8.42
CA GLU A 26 6.04 2.26 -9.11
C GLU A 26 6.67 1.22 -8.18
N LEU A 27 6.08 0.02 -8.17
CA LEU A 27 6.63 -1.17 -7.53
C LEU A 27 6.85 -2.22 -8.62
N SER A 28 8.09 -2.57 -8.90
CA SER A 28 8.53 -3.48 -9.96
C SER A 28 9.28 -4.71 -9.42
N GLU A 29 9.69 -4.71 -8.16
CA GLU A 29 10.45 -5.81 -7.55
C GLU A 29 9.80 -6.30 -6.24
N PRO A 30 9.73 -7.64 -6.01
CA PRO A 30 9.23 -8.17 -4.74
C PRO A 30 9.95 -7.58 -3.53
N GLY A 31 9.18 -7.18 -2.52
CA GLY A 31 9.68 -6.50 -1.31
C GLY A 31 9.61 -4.97 -1.38
N GLN A 32 9.46 -4.37 -2.56
CA GLN A 32 9.16 -2.94 -2.65
C GLN A 32 7.78 -2.65 -2.05
N TYR A 33 7.62 -1.48 -1.45
CA TYR A 33 6.41 -1.11 -0.73
C TYR A 33 6.09 0.37 -0.85
N VAL A 34 4.83 0.69 -0.57
CA VAL A 34 4.34 2.05 -0.36
C VAL A 34 3.73 2.18 1.04
N ILE A 35 3.97 3.32 1.68
CA ILE A 35 3.23 3.74 2.87
C ILE A 35 2.14 4.69 2.40
N VAL A 36 0.89 4.33 2.68
CA VAL A 36 -0.28 5.18 2.47
C VAL A 36 -0.60 5.87 3.79
N PRO A 37 -0.36 7.19 3.91
CA PRO A 37 -0.66 7.91 5.14
C PRO A 37 -2.16 7.87 5.46
N LYS A 38 -2.50 7.90 6.75
CA LYS A 38 -3.90 7.93 7.21
C LYS A 38 -4.71 9.01 6.47
N GLY A 39 -5.84 8.61 5.89
CA GLY A 39 -6.79 9.52 5.25
C GLY A 39 -6.45 9.88 3.79
N ILE A 40 -5.28 9.44 3.29
CA ILE A 40 -4.91 9.61 1.88
C ILE A 40 -5.63 8.56 1.04
N TRP A 41 -6.42 9.03 0.08
CA TRP A 41 -6.99 8.16 -0.94
C TRP A 41 -5.87 7.62 -1.84
N HIS A 42 -5.97 6.35 -2.20
CA HIS A 42 -5.03 5.73 -3.14
C HIS A 42 -5.72 4.70 -4.03
N THR A 43 -5.07 4.37 -5.14
CA THR A 43 -5.46 3.27 -6.02
C THR A 43 -4.23 2.60 -6.64
N ALA A 44 -4.31 1.29 -6.88
CA ALA A 44 -3.31 0.55 -7.62
C ALA A 44 -3.75 0.44 -9.10
N ARG A 45 -2.85 0.77 -10.03
CA ARG A 45 -3.00 0.54 -11.45
C ARG A 45 -2.04 -0.55 -11.88
N THR A 46 -2.58 -1.62 -12.45
CA THR A 46 -1.82 -2.80 -12.86
C THR A 46 -1.93 -2.98 -14.37
N SER A 47 -0.78 -3.01 -15.04
CA SER A 47 -0.67 -3.37 -16.46
C SER A 47 -0.21 -4.83 -16.66
N ALA A 48 0.24 -5.47 -15.57
CA ALA A 48 0.69 -6.85 -15.51
C ALA A 48 0.12 -7.55 -14.27
N PHE A 49 0.34 -8.86 -14.17
CA PHE A 49 0.05 -9.60 -12.94
C PHE A 49 0.75 -8.93 -11.74
N SER A 50 0.02 -8.81 -10.63
CA SER A 50 0.56 -8.32 -9.37
C SER A 50 -0.07 -9.05 -8.20
N ARG A 51 0.73 -9.40 -7.19
CA ARG A 51 0.27 -9.85 -5.89
C ARG A 51 0.83 -8.92 -4.84
N VAL A 52 -0.04 -8.31 -4.05
CA VAL A 52 0.33 -7.35 -2.99
C VAL A 52 -0.24 -7.79 -1.64
N LEU A 53 0.48 -7.46 -0.57
CA LEU A 53 0.03 -7.62 0.81
C LEU A 53 -0.34 -6.25 1.37
N PHE A 54 -1.58 -6.11 1.82
CA PHE A 54 -2.04 -4.93 2.56
C PHE A 54 -1.90 -5.18 4.06
N ILE A 55 -1.19 -4.27 4.74
CA ILE A 55 -1.06 -4.23 6.20
C ILE A 55 -1.77 -2.98 6.68
N THR A 56 -3.03 -3.16 7.07
CA THR A 56 -3.91 -2.08 7.49
C THR A 56 -4.07 -2.11 9.02
N PRO A 57 -4.13 -0.95 9.70
CA PRO A 57 -4.37 -0.91 11.13
C PRO A 57 -5.71 -1.55 11.48
N GLY A 58 -5.68 -2.58 12.33
CA GLY A 58 -6.87 -3.22 12.87
C GLY A 58 -7.53 -2.32 13.90
N GLN A 59 -8.65 -1.69 13.53
CA GLN A 59 -9.46 -1.00 14.53
C GLN A 59 -10.05 -2.03 15.49
N GLU A 60 -9.92 -1.79 16.80
CA GLU A 60 -10.35 -2.70 17.87
C GLU A 60 -9.64 -4.07 17.91
N THR A 61 -8.56 -4.28 17.17
CA THR A 61 -7.77 -5.51 17.32
C THR A 61 -7.02 -5.49 18.64
N GLN A 62 -7.29 -6.46 19.51
CA GLN A 62 -6.57 -6.64 20.77
C GLN A 62 -5.45 -7.67 20.57
N ASN A 63 -4.26 -7.34 21.05
CA ASN A 63 -3.20 -8.33 21.21
C ASN A 63 -3.51 -9.15 22.48
N ARG A 64 -3.51 -10.48 22.37
CA ARG A 64 -3.56 -11.37 23.53
C ARG A 64 -2.15 -11.90 23.81
N ALA A 65 -1.57 -11.47 24.92
CA ALA A 65 -0.36 -12.10 25.44
C ALA A 65 -0.64 -13.57 25.79
N LEU A 66 0.35 -14.43 25.54
CA LEU A 66 0.33 -15.84 25.94
C LEU A 66 0.42 -15.98 27.47
#